data_AF-A0AAW1TX29-F1
#
_entry.id   AF-A0AAW1TX29-F1
#
_cell.length_a   1.000
_cell.length_b   1.000
_cell.length_c   1.000
_cell.angle_alpha   90.00
_cell.angle_beta   90.00
_cell.angle_gamma   90.00
#
_symmetry.space_group_name_H-M   'P 1'
#
loop_
_entity.id
_entity.type
_entity.pdbx_description
1 polymer ?
#
loop_
_entity_poly.entity_id
_entity_poly.type
_entity_poly.pdbx_seq_one_letter_code
_entity_poly.pdbx_strand_id
1 'polypeptide(L)'
;MDKLQCKFTILPGQDGKTNVCALTLISTLYNKTYAIPEDSQTVGVHNELIKTPAFANVKNSLKRRHQLRTVQITTTPELLKVYDDEDGNMQLGDQLIQDT
;
A
#
# COMPACT_ATOMS: atom_id res chain seq x y z
N MET A 1 6.42 14.23 -2.83
CA MET A 1 6.65 13.11 -3.78
C MET A 1 5.58 13.10 -4.87
N ASP A 2 5.90 12.66 -6.10
CA ASP A 2 4.94 12.66 -7.24
C ASP A 2 4.25 11.31 -7.50
N LYS A 3 4.92 10.19 -7.19
CA LYS A 3 4.39 8.84 -7.40
C LYS A 3 4.91 7.88 -6.34
N LEU A 4 4.08 6.91 -5.98
CA LEU A 4 4.43 5.77 -5.15
C LEU A 4 4.26 4.48 -5.94
N GLN A 5 5.23 3.58 -5.83
CA GLN A 5 5.11 2.22 -6.34
C GLN A 5 4.59 1.32 -5.22
N CYS A 6 3.37 0.80 -5.38
CA CYS A 6 2.71 -0.01 -4.36
C CYS A 6 2.71 -1.48 -4.77
N LYS A 7 3.13 -2.37 -3.87
CA LYS A 7 3.06 -3.83 -4.05
C LYS A 7 1.88 -4.39 -3.26
N PHE A 8 0.93 -4.95 -3.98
CA PHE A 8 -0.22 -5.64 -3.42
C PHE A 8 -0.04 -7.14 -3.52
N THR A 9 -0.49 -7.86 -2.49
CA THR A 9 -0.47 -9.33 -2.43
C THR A 9 -1.79 -9.84 -1.86
N ILE A 10 -2.32 -10.93 -2.41
CA ILE A 10 -3.45 -11.63 -1.79
C ILE A 10 -2.94 -12.57 -0.70
N LEU A 11 -3.19 -12.23 0.55
CA LEU A 11 -2.82 -13.01 1.74
C LEU A 11 -4.04 -13.74 2.32
N PRO A 12 -3.84 -14.85 3.05
CA PRO A 12 -4.90 -15.41 3.87
C PRO A 12 -5.31 -14.40 4.96
N GLY A 13 -6.62 -14.25 5.19
CA GLY A 13 -7.12 -13.50 6.34
C GLY A 13 -6.78 -14.19 7.66
N GLN A 14 -7.03 -13.52 8.79
CA GLN A 14 -6.77 -14.08 10.14
C GLN A 14 -7.55 -15.39 10.39
N ASP A 15 -8.67 -15.59 9.71
CA ASP A 15 -9.45 -16.83 9.77
C ASP A 15 -8.88 -18.00 8.94
N GLY A 16 -7.82 -17.76 8.15
CA GLY A 16 -7.18 -18.71 7.22
C GLY A 16 -8.01 -19.11 5.99
N LYS A 17 -9.29 -18.73 5.96
CA LYS A 17 -10.27 -19.13 4.95
C LYS A 17 -10.49 -18.04 3.90
N THR A 18 -10.56 -16.79 4.35
CA THR A 18 -10.75 -15.65 3.46
C THR A 18 -9.44 -15.24 2.81
N ASN A 19 -9.57 -14.54 1.68
CA ASN A 19 -8.46 -13.94 0.98
C ASN A 19 -8.59 -12.42 1.16
N VAL A 20 -7.53 -11.80 1.69
CA VAL A 20 -7.47 -10.35 1.86
C VAL A 20 -6.44 -9.78 0.91
N CYS A 21 -6.77 -8.62 0.32
CA CYS A 21 -5.79 -7.85 -0.42
C CYS A 21 -4.96 -7.06 0.59
N ALA A 22 -3.65 -7.18 0.50
CA ALA A 22 -2.70 -6.57 1.41
C ALA A 22 -1.73 -5.69 0.62
N LEU A 23 -1.48 -4.47 1.10
CA LEU A 23 -0.38 -3.62 0.66
C LEU A 23 0.84 -4.02 1.49
N THR A 24 1.84 -4.62 0.86
CA THR A 24 3.00 -5.19 1.56
C THR A 24 4.23 -4.30 1.50
N LEU A 25 4.42 -3.61 0.38
CA LEU A 25 5.55 -2.69 0.19
C LEU A 25 5.09 -1.41 -0.51
N ILE A 26 5.75 -0.32 -0.15
CA ILE A 26 5.72 0.93 -0.90
C ILE A 26 7.13 1.33 -1.24
N SER A 27 7.38 1.64 -2.51
CA SER A 27 8.65 2.21 -2.96
C SER A 27 8.44 3.62 -3.49
N THR A 28 9.36 4.51 -3.14
CA THR A 28 9.40 5.89 -3.64
C THR A 28 10.16 5.95 -4.96
N LEU A 29 10.07 7.07 -5.68
CA LEU A 29 10.83 7.29 -6.91
C LEU A 29 12.35 7.26 -6.70
N TYR A 30 12.82 7.40 -5.46
CA TYR A 30 14.24 7.32 -5.09
C TYR A 30 14.70 5.90 -4.76
N ASN A 31 13.94 4.87 -5.18
CA ASN A 31 14.19 3.45 -4.90
C ASN A 31 14.22 3.05 -3.40
N LYS A 32 13.90 3.97 -2.48
CA LYS A 32 13.65 3.59 -1.08
C LYS A 32 12.39 2.76 -1.00
N THR A 33 12.47 1.60 -0.37
CA THR A 33 11.36 0.67 -0.20
C THR A 33 11.06 0.54 1.28
N TYR A 34 9.78 0.63 1.63
CA TYR A 34 9.27 0.59 2.98
C TYR A 34 8.34 -0.60 3.11
N ALA A 35 8.55 -1.40 4.16
CA ALA A 35 7.65 -2.48 4.51
C ALA A 35 6.46 -1.94 5.28
N ILE A 36 5.26 -2.35 4.89
CA ILE A 36 4.06 -2.04 5.66
C ILE A 36 3.98 -2.99 6.85
N PRO A 37 3.83 -2.46 8.08
CA PRO A 37 3.62 -3.27 9.29
C PRO A 37 2.48 -4.27 9.11
N GLU A 38 2.66 -5.52 9.57
CA GLU A 38 1.72 -6.63 9.30
C GLU A 38 0.28 -6.34 9.74
N ASP A 39 0.12 -5.67 10.87
CA ASP A 39 -1.15 -5.20 11.44
C ASP A 39 -1.86 -4.18 10.55
N SER A 40 -1.09 -3.46 9.73
CA SER A 40 -1.56 -2.41 8.84
C SER A 40 -1.52 -2.80 7.36
N GLN A 41 -1.19 -4.04 6.99
CA GLN A 41 -1.09 -4.44 5.58
C GLN A 41 -2.45 -4.52 4.87
N THR A 42 -3.54 -4.77 5.60
CA THR A 42 -4.86 -4.95 4.99
C THR A 42 -5.34 -3.67 4.30
N VAL A 43 -5.69 -3.74 3.01
CA VAL A 43 -6.09 -2.54 2.22
C VAL A 43 -7.26 -1.76 2.81
N GLY A 44 -8.07 -2.38 3.67
CA GLY A 44 -9.17 -1.72 4.38
C GLY A 44 -8.75 -0.59 5.32
N VAL A 45 -7.50 -0.56 5.80
CA VAL A 45 -6.99 0.57 6.60
C VAL A 45 -6.46 1.71 5.73
N HIS A 46 -6.28 1.47 4.42
CA HIS A 46 -5.69 2.40 3.47
C HIS A 46 -6.76 3.17 2.68
N ASN A 47 -7.61 3.90 3.40
CA ASN A 47 -8.85 4.50 2.88
C ASN A 47 -8.66 5.39 1.65
N GLU A 48 -7.60 6.19 1.58
CA GLU A 48 -7.33 7.06 0.43
C GLU A 48 -6.77 6.28 -0.76
N LEU A 49 -5.97 5.25 -0.50
CA LEU A 49 -5.39 4.40 -1.54
C LEU A 49 -6.45 3.56 -2.25
N ILE A 50 -7.43 3.03 -1.52
CA ILE A 50 -8.49 2.21 -2.12
C ILE A 50 -9.45 2.99 -3.03
N LYS A 51 -9.50 4.33 -2.88
CA LYS A 51 -10.29 5.22 -3.74
C LYS A 51 -9.64 5.47 -5.09
N THR A 52 -8.36 5.13 -5.25
CA THR A 52 -7.63 5.40 -6.49
C THR A 52 -8.09 4.48 -7.63
N PRO A 53 -8.14 4.98 -8.87
CA PRO A 53 -8.43 4.14 -10.04
C PRO A 53 -7.35 3.07 -10.26
N ALA A 54 -6.11 3.35 -9.86
CA ALA A 54 -5.03 2.37 -9.89
C ALA A 54 -5.35 1.15 -9.00
N PHE A 55 -5.86 1.38 -7.78
CA PHE A 55 -6.28 0.29 -6.90
C PHE A 55 -7.47 -0.50 -7.45
N ALA A 56 -8.45 0.15 -8.09
CA ALA A 56 -9.56 -0.56 -8.74
C ALA A 56 -9.05 -1.57 -9.79
N ASN A 57 -8.04 -1.19 -10.57
CA ASN A 57 -7.38 -2.08 -11.54
C ASN A 57 -6.61 -3.22 -10.85
N VAL A 58 -5.93 -2.94 -9.74
CA VAL A 58 -5.27 -3.98 -8.91
C VAL A 58 -6.30 -5.02 -8.45
N LYS A 59 -7.41 -4.58 -7.85
CA LYS A 59 -8.47 -5.46 -7.35
C LYS A 59 -9.05 -6.34 -8.45
N ASN A 60 -9.23 -5.81 -9.66
CA ASN A 60 -9.71 -6.59 -10.80
C ASN A 60 -8.68 -7.60 -11.33
N SER A 61 -7.39 -7.34 -11.14
CA SER A 61 -6.28 -8.17 -11.62
C SER A 61 -5.86 -9.29 -10.64
N LEU A 62 -6.05 -9.07 -9.33
CA LEU A 62 -5.69 -10.03 -8.27
C LEU A 62 -6.88 -10.94 -7.95
N LYS A 63 -6.91 -12.15 -8.51
CA LYS A 63 -8.05 -13.09 -8.38
C LYS A 63 -7.74 -14.34 -7.56
N ARG A 64 -6.45 -14.65 -7.33
CA ARG A 64 -6.04 -15.88 -6.65
C ARG A 64 -5.12 -15.58 -5.47
N ARG A 65 -5.13 -16.47 -4.47
CA ARG A 65 -4.26 -16.41 -3.30
C ARG A 65 -2.78 -16.38 -3.74
N HIS A 66 -1.96 -15.62 -3.02
CA HIS A 66 -0.54 -15.39 -3.27
C HIS A 66 -0.21 -14.66 -4.59
N GLN A 67 -1.21 -14.25 -5.38
CA GLN A 67 -0.93 -13.34 -6.49
C GLN A 67 -0.45 -11.99 -5.95
N LEU A 68 0.52 -11.43 -6.67
CA LEU A 68 1.06 -10.10 -6.39
C LEU A 68 1.00 -9.22 -7.63
N ARG A 69 0.84 -7.93 -7.39
CA ARG A 69 0.88 -6.88 -8.40
C ARG A 69 1.56 -5.64 -7.85
N THR A 70 2.45 -5.10 -8.66
CA THR A 70 3.10 -3.82 -8.41
C THR A 70 2.50 -2.80 -9.36
N VAL A 71 2.08 -1.66 -8.83
CA VAL A 71 1.50 -0.56 -9.63
C VAL A 71 2.07 0.77 -9.19
N GLN A 72 2.15 1.72 -10.13
CA GLN A 72 2.43 3.11 -9.80
C GLN A 72 1.13 3.84 -9.51
N ILE A 73 1.11 4.58 -8.41
CA ILE A 73 -0.01 5.41 -7.98
C ILE A 73 0.51 6.85 -7.90
N THR A 74 -0.15 7.75 -8.62
CA THR A 74 0.10 9.20 -8.49
C THR A 74 -0.36 9.64 -7.10
N THR A 75 0.51 10.35 -6.38
CA THR A 75 0.20 10.88 -5.06
C THR A 75 -0.80 12.02 -5.17
N THR A 76 -1.90 11.93 -4.41
CA THR A 76 -2.83 13.04 -4.18
C THR A 76 -2.53 13.68 -2.82
N PRO A 77 -2.97 14.92 -2.55
CA PRO A 77 -2.80 15.54 -1.24
C PRO A 77 -3.33 14.67 -0.07
N GLU A 78 -4.41 13.91 -0.30
CA GLU A 78 -5.00 13.01 0.69
C GLU A 78 -4.12 11.78 0.94
N LEU A 79 -3.51 11.22 -0.10
CA LEU A 79 -2.54 10.14 0.03
C LEU A 79 -1.27 10.60 0.74
N LEU A 80 -0.78 11.81 0.43
CA LEU A 80 0.41 12.34 1.08
C LEU A 80 0.22 12.44 2.58
N LYS A 81 -0.94 12.92 3.07
CA LYS A 81 -1.24 12.95 4.51
C LYS A 81 -1.16 11.58 5.20
N VAL A 82 -1.32 10.50 4.45
CA VAL A 82 -1.24 9.13 4.99
C VAL A 82 0.18 8.60 4.94
N TYR A 83 0.96 8.96 3.92
CA TYR A 83 2.21 8.26 3.58
C TYR A 83 3.49 9.09 3.68
N ASP A 84 3.35 10.40 3.82
CA ASP A 84 4.43 11.40 3.84
C ASP A 84 4.15 12.32 5.04
N ASP A 85 5.16 12.57 5.86
CA ASP A 85 5.09 13.66 6.84
C ASP A 85 5.58 14.99 6.22
N GLU A 86 5.38 16.10 6.92
CA GLU A 86 5.81 17.43 6.43
C GLU A 86 7.34 17.55 6.28
N ASP A 87 8.10 16.63 6.90
CA ASP A 87 9.56 16.56 6.88
C ASP A 87 10.09 15.61 5.78
N GLY A 88 9.21 14.97 5.01
CA GLY A 88 9.55 14.06 3.92
C GLY A 88 9.93 12.64 4.37
N ASN A 89 9.59 12.25 5.59
CA ASN A 89 9.69 10.88 6.06
C ASN A 89 8.46 10.08 5.60
N MET A 90 8.69 8.78 5.42
CA MET A 90 7.61 7.86 5.13
C MET A 90 6.86 7.55 6.43
N GLN A 91 5.56 7.77 6.41
CA GLN A 91 4.68 7.41 7.52
C GLN A 91 3.52 6.53 7.04
N LEU A 92 2.76 6.03 8.00
CA LEU A 92 1.46 5.45 7.78
C LEU A 92 0.51 6.01 8.84
N GLY A 93 -0.31 6.99 8.45
CA GLY A 93 -1.09 7.76 9.42
C GLY A 93 -0.17 8.62 10.28
N ASP A 94 -0.07 8.29 11.57
CA ASP A 94 0.75 8.97 12.57
C ASP A 94 1.99 8.16 13.00
N GLN A 95 2.28 7.04 12.31
CA GLN A 95 3.39 6.16 12.60
C GLN A 95 4.46 6.21 11.52
N LEU A 96 5.71 6.51 11.88
CA LEU A 96 6.85 6.40 10.98
C LEU A 96 7.12 4.95 10.60
N ILE A 97 7.46 4.72 9.33
CA ILE A 97 7.85 3.40 8.82
C ILE A 97 9.27 3.47 8.26
N GLN A 98 10.06 2.42 8.52
CA GLN A 98 11.46 2.37 8.13
C GLN A 98 11.64 1.69 6.78
N ASP A 99 12.69 2.10 6.05
CA ASP A 99 13.12 1.42 4.85
C ASP A 99 13.70 0.03 5.15
N THR A 100 13.60 -0.88 4.18
CA THR A 100 14.07 -2.26 4.26
C THR A 100 15.33 -2.49 3.45
#